data_AF-A0A973LNS0-F1
#
_entry.id   AF-A0A973LNS0-F1
#
_cell.length_a   1.000
_cell.length_b   1.000
_cell.length_c   1.000
_cell.angle_alpha   90.00
_cell.angle_beta   90.00
_cell.angle_gamma   90.00
#
_symmetry.space_group_name_H-M   'P 1'
#
loop_
_entity.id
_entity.type
_entity.pdbx_description
1 polymer ?
#
loop_
_entity_poly.entity_id
_entity_poly.type
_entity_poly.pdbx_seq_one_letter_code
_entity_poly.pdbx_strand_id
1 'polypeptide(L)'
;MDEQVVPQAPRMPAVWDRKIPGRNRNFTGREALLDELRKSLTENTTAAVVPRPQALQGLGGIGKTQLAIEYAWACRGSYDLVWWVAADQP
;
A
#
# COMPACT_ATOMS: atom_id res chain seq x y z
N MET A 1 -23.92 -19.53 17.53
CA MET A 1 -23.39 -19.80 16.17
C MET A 1 -22.37 -18.72 15.94
N ASP A 2 -21.14 -18.95 16.40
CA ASP A 2 -20.03 -18.05 16.16
C ASP A 2 -19.64 -18.18 14.70
N GLU A 3 -20.01 -17.18 13.90
CA GLU A 3 -19.54 -17.02 12.54
C GLU A 3 -18.04 -16.73 12.63
N GLN A 4 -17.23 -17.79 12.54
CA GLN A 4 -15.81 -17.65 12.37
C GLN A 4 -15.57 -16.90 11.07
N VAL A 5 -15.25 -15.60 11.18
CA VAL A 5 -14.68 -14.82 10.10
C VAL A 5 -13.33 -15.46 9.79
N VAL A 6 -13.34 -16.40 8.84
CA VAL A 6 -12.12 -17.02 8.32
C VAL A 6 -11.28 -15.87 7.73
N PRO A 7 -10.05 -15.63 8.19
CA PRO A 7 -9.23 -14.57 7.63
C PRO A 7 -8.97 -14.92 6.17
N GLN A 8 -9.68 -14.26 5.25
CA GLN A 8 -9.43 -14.44 3.83
C GLN A 8 -8.01 -14.00 3.54
N ALA A 9 -7.21 -14.92 2.99
CA ALA A 9 -5.89 -14.57 2.49
C ALA A 9 -6.04 -13.40 1.51
N PRO A 10 -5.22 -12.35 1.61
CA PRO A 10 -5.41 -11.16 0.79
C PRO A 10 -5.37 -11.53 -0.70
N ARG A 11 -6.49 -11.32 -1.38
CA ARG A 11 -6.64 -11.58 -2.83
C ARG A 11 -5.56 -10.84 -3.61
N MET A 12 -5.12 -11.39 -4.74
CA MET A 12 -4.38 -10.59 -5.69
C MET A 12 -5.33 -9.68 -6.47
N PRO A 13 -4.95 -8.43 -6.76
CA PRO A 13 -5.68 -7.56 -7.66
C PRO A 13 -5.71 -8.15 -9.07
N ALA A 14 -6.72 -7.81 -9.86
CA ALA A 14 -6.83 -8.23 -11.25
C ALA A 14 -5.66 -7.70 -12.08
N VAL A 15 -5.17 -6.50 -11.74
CA VAL A 15 -3.96 -5.93 -12.33
C VAL A 15 -2.91 -5.67 -11.25
N TRP A 16 -1.82 -6.41 -11.36
CA TRP A 16 -0.61 -6.23 -10.56
C TRP A 16 0.56 -5.96 -11.51
N ASP A 17 1.09 -4.74 -11.50
CA ASP A 17 2.24 -4.41 -12.36
C ASP A 17 3.46 -5.25 -11.99
N ARG A 18 4.10 -5.85 -13.00
CA ARG A 18 5.35 -6.61 -12.87
C ARG A 18 6.51 -5.76 -12.39
N LYS A 19 6.42 -4.44 -12.52
CA LYS A 19 7.43 -3.49 -12.01
C LYS A 19 7.39 -3.33 -10.50
N ILE A 20 6.35 -3.81 -9.81
CA ILE A 20 6.28 -3.76 -8.35
C ILE A 20 7.42 -4.60 -7.77
N PRO A 21 8.33 -4.02 -6.98
CA PRO A 21 9.42 -4.77 -6.38
C PRO A 21 8.93 -5.89 -5.45
N GLY A 22 9.74 -6.93 -5.31
CA GLY A 22 9.46 -8.04 -4.39
C GLY A 22 9.34 -7.56 -2.94
N ARG A 23 8.44 -8.20 -2.18
CA ARG A 23 8.24 -7.88 -0.76
C ARG A 23 9.51 -8.15 0.04
N ASN A 24 9.88 -7.22 0.91
CA ASN A 24 10.96 -7.42 1.87
C ASN A 24 10.47 -8.25 3.06
N ARG A 25 10.95 -9.49 3.20
CA ARG A 25 10.57 -10.40 4.30
C ARG A 25 11.05 -9.93 5.69
N ASN A 26 12.03 -9.03 5.73
CA ASN A 26 12.60 -8.47 6.96
C ASN A 26 12.05 -7.07 7.27
N PHE A 27 10.94 -6.67 6.66
CA PHE A 27 10.30 -5.40 6.97
C PHE A 27 9.64 -5.46 8.35
N THR A 28 10.06 -4.59 9.28
CA THR A 28 9.57 -4.55 10.66
C THR A 28 9.55 -3.12 11.21
N GLY A 29 8.77 -2.87 12.26
CA GLY A 29 8.84 -1.65 13.07
C GLY A 29 8.24 -0.41 12.42
N ARG A 30 7.46 -0.59 11.36
CA ARG A 30 6.79 0.49 10.60
C ARG A 30 5.31 0.24 10.38
N GLU A 31 4.73 -0.64 11.18
CA GLU A 31 3.33 -0.99 11.15
C GLU A 31 2.47 0.27 11.37
N ALA A 32 2.86 1.14 12.31
CA ALA A 32 2.17 2.41 12.54
C ALA A 32 2.18 3.35 11.32
N LEU A 33 3.30 3.39 10.58
CA LEU A 33 3.40 4.21 9.35
C LEU A 33 2.56 3.61 8.21
N LEU A 34 2.45 2.28 8.12
CA LEU A 34 1.55 1.62 7.18
C LEU A 34 0.09 1.92 7.50
N ASP A 35 -0.28 1.89 8.78
CA ASP A 35 -1.63 2.20 9.24
C ASP A 35 -1.99 3.66 8.97
N GLU A 36 -1.08 4.60 9.24
CA GLU A 36 -1.26 6.02 8.92
C GLU A 36 -1.43 6.23 7.41
N LEU A 37 -0.57 5.62 6.60
CA LEU A 37 -0.69 5.65 5.14
C LEU A 37 -2.03 5.06 4.67
N ARG A 38 -2.47 3.95 5.27
CA ARG A 38 -3.75 3.32 4.95
C ARG A 38 -4.91 4.26 5.24
N LYS A 39 -4.98 4.80 6.46
CA LYS A 39 -6.02 5.74 6.89
C LYS A 39 -6.08 6.94 5.97
N SER A 40 -4.92 7.56 5.69
CA SER A 40 -4.86 8.72 4.82
C SER A 40 -5.36 8.43 3.40
N LEU A 41 -5.09 7.24 2.85
CA LEU A 41 -5.58 6.84 1.52
C LEU A 41 -7.08 6.47 1.52
N THR A 42 -7.61 5.89 2.60
CA THR A 42 -9.01 5.43 2.65
C THR A 42 -9.99 6.49 3.13
N GLU A 43 -9.64 7.26 4.16
CA GLU A 43 -10.54 8.24 4.78
C GLU A 43 -10.82 9.42 3.85
N ASN A 44 -9.87 9.74 2.96
CA ASN A 44 -10.02 10.83 1.99
C ASN A 44 -10.84 10.45 0.73
N THR A 45 -11.30 9.21 0.61
CA THR A 45 -12.12 8.77 -0.54
C THR A 45 -13.60 9.17 -0.38
N THR A 46 -14.08 9.37 0.85
CA THR A 46 -15.51 9.58 1.12
C THR A 46 -15.96 11.04 0.96
N ALA A 47 -15.04 12.01 0.96
CA ALA A 47 -15.36 13.44 1.02
C ALA A 47 -14.94 14.25 -0.22
N ALA A 48 -14.16 13.68 -1.16
CA ALA A 48 -13.63 14.39 -2.32
C ALA A 48 -13.96 13.65 -3.62
N VAL A 49 -14.45 14.39 -4.62
CA VAL A 49 -14.75 13.89 -5.98
C VAL A 49 -13.48 13.42 -6.71
N VAL A 50 -12.29 13.79 -6.21
CA VAL A 50 -10.98 13.38 -6.75
C VAL A 50 -10.12 12.83 -5.59
N PRO A 51 -9.56 11.61 -5.72
CA PRO A 51 -8.66 11.06 -4.70
C PRO A 51 -7.41 11.93 -4.54
N ARG A 52 -7.02 12.22 -3.30
CA ARG A 52 -5.82 13.01 -3.00
C ARG A 52 -4.55 12.15 -3.02
N PRO A 53 -3.51 12.55 -3.78
CA PRO A 53 -2.23 11.84 -3.76
C PRO A 53 -1.57 11.99 -2.38
N GLN A 54 -1.00 10.89 -1.88
CA GLN A 54 -0.21 10.88 -0.64
C GLN A 54 1.27 10.86 -0.99
N ALA A 55 2.00 11.88 -0.53
CA ALA A 55 3.44 11.96 -0.69
C ALA A 55 4.12 11.42 0.58
N LEU A 56 4.90 10.36 0.44
CA LEU A 56 5.79 9.91 1.52
C LEU A 56 6.98 10.87 1.58
N GLN A 57 7.02 11.72 2.60
CA GLN A 57 8.08 12.71 2.84
C GLN A 57 9.05 12.22 3.92
N GLY A 58 10.33 12.60 3.81
CA GLY A 58 11.35 12.25 4.80
C GLY A 58 12.76 12.34 4.25
N LEU A 59 13.77 12.29 5.11
CA LEU A 59 15.18 12.32 4.71
C LEU A 59 15.52 11.15 3.76
N GLY A 60 16.50 11.36 2.88
CA GLY A 60 17.00 10.32 1.96
C GLY A 60 17.43 9.06 2.72
N GLY A 61 17.26 7.89 2.12
CA GLY A 61 17.70 6.61 2.73
C GLY A 61 16.84 6.06 3.87
N ILE A 62 15.84 6.80 4.37
CA ILE A 62 14.96 6.31 5.45
C ILE A 62 14.01 5.17 5.00
N GLY A 63 14.09 4.65 3.78
CA GLY A 63 13.28 3.51 3.34
C GLY A 63 11.82 3.82 2.96
N LYS A 64 11.52 5.02 2.45
CA LYS A 64 10.19 5.39 1.94
C LYS A 64 9.71 4.45 0.83
N THR A 65 10.61 4.08 -0.08
CA THR A 65 10.33 3.09 -1.13
C THR A 65 9.96 1.73 -0.54
N GLN A 66 10.65 1.31 0.52
CA GLN A 66 10.34 0.04 1.21
C GLN A 66 8.96 0.09 1.88
N LEU A 67 8.57 1.24 2.45
CA LEU A 67 7.23 1.44 2.99
C LEU A 67 6.15 1.34 1.89
N ALA A 68 6.39 1.95 0.73
CA ALA A 68 5.46 1.88 -0.41
C ALA A 68 5.34 0.46 -0.99
N ILE A 69 6.46 -0.27 -1.11
CA ILE A 69 6.47 -1.68 -1.53
C ILE A 69 5.66 -2.51 -0.53
N GLU A 70 5.94 -2.36 0.77
CA GLU A 70 5.24 -3.13 1.79
C GLU A 70 3.74 -2.83 1.81
N TYR A 71 3.35 -1.56 1.67
CA TYR A 71 1.95 -1.16 1.54
C TYR A 71 1.27 -1.83 0.35
N ALA A 72 1.91 -1.81 -0.83
CA ALA A 72 1.38 -2.46 -2.02
C ALA A 72 1.14 -3.95 -1.77
N TRP A 73 2.06 -4.65 -1.09
CA TRP A 73 1.92 -6.08 -0.78
C TRP A 73 0.89 -6.37 0.31
N ALA A 74 0.87 -5.60 1.39
CA ALA A 74 0.00 -5.79 2.54
C ALA A 74 -1.46 -5.46 2.21
N CYS A 75 -1.69 -4.36 1.47
CA CYS A 75 -3.03 -3.87 1.15
C CYS A 75 -3.53 -4.30 -0.24
N ARG A 76 -2.79 -5.12 -0.99
CA ARG A 76 -3.15 -5.55 -2.37
C ARG A 76 -4.59 -6.03 -2.52
N GLY A 77 -5.13 -6.74 -1.51
CA GLY A 77 -6.48 -7.30 -1.58
C GLY A 77 -7.60 -6.25 -1.51
N SER A 78 -7.27 -5.03 -1.11
CA SER A 78 -8.20 -3.90 -1.05
C SER A 78 -8.33 -3.13 -2.36
N TYR A 79 -7.57 -3.49 -3.40
CA TYR A 79 -7.53 -2.77 -4.67
C TYR A 79 -7.77 -3.73 -5.84
N ASP A 80 -8.36 -3.22 -6.93
CA ASP A 80 -8.51 -3.98 -8.18
C ASP A 80 -7.32 -3.82 -9.13
N LEU A 81 -6.60 -2.70 -8.99
CA LEU A 81 -5.43 -2.29 -9.76
C LEU A 81 -4.34 -1.75 -8.82
N VAL A 82 -3.13 -2.27 -8.96
CA VAL A 82 -1.91 -1.70 -8.36
C VAL A 82 -0.88 -1.49 -9.47
N TRP A 83 -0.47 -0.23 -9.66
CA TRP A 83 0.45 0.17 -10.73
C TRP A 83 1.68 0.88 -10.15
N TRP A 84 2.89 0.51 -10.59
CA TRP A 84 4.15 1.06 -10.08
C TRP A 84 4.89 1.85 -11.15
N VAL A 85 4.97 3.16 -10.96
CA VAL A 85 5.62 4.09 -11.89
C VAL A 85 6.84 4.70 -11.20
N ALA A 86 8.01 4.57 -11.84
CA ALA A 86 9.21 5.26 -11.37
C ALA A 86 9.05 6.75 -11.61
N ALA A 87 9.26 7.56 -10.58
CA ALA A 87 9.13 9.03 -10.68
C ALA A 87 10.33 9.69 -11.37
N ASP A 88 11.42 8.95 -11.60
CA ASP A 88 12.71 9.46 -12.08
C ASP A 88 13.03 9.02 -13.53
N GLN A 89 12.00 8.81 -14.34
CA GLN A 89 12.16 8.58 -15.78
C GLN A 89 11.36 9.62 -16.56
N PRO A 90 11.99 10.47 -17.39
CA PRO A 90 11.30 11.33 -18.35
C PRO A 90 10.65 10.53 -19.48
#